data_AF-A0A920TDB2-F1
#
_entry.id   AF-A0A920TDB2-F1
#
_cell.length_a   1.000
_cell.length_b   1.000
_cell.length_c   1.000
_cell.angle_alpha   90.00
_cell.angle_beta   90.00
_cell.angle_gamma   90.00
#
_symmetry.space_group_name_H-M   'P 1'
#
loop_
_entity.id
_entity.type
_entity.pdbx_description
1 polymer ?
#
loop_
_entity_poly.entity_id
_entity_poly.type
_entity_poly.pdbx_seq_one_letter_code
_entity_poly.pdbx_strand_id
1 'polypeptide(L)'
;MLLLIDNYDSFVYNLARYFEELGVEVEVVRNDAMSVEEVIGRSPEAIVLSPGPCGPDNAGISIELVREVLGRIPLMGVCLGHQVFGGGHGGARRQGPQPVHGRVTPIEHDEGGAETDGLFAGLTTPLVATRYHS
;
A
#
# COMPACT_ATOMS: atom_id res chain seq x y z
N MET A 1 -9.07 2.90 -14.23
CA MET A 1 -9.17 1.81 -13.23
C MET A 1 -7.95 1.81 -12.30
N LEU A 2 -8.20 1.66 -10.99
CA LEU A 2 -7.21 1.39 -9.96
C LEU A 2 -7.11 -0.13 -9.75
N LEU A 3 -5.89 -0.66 -9.77
CA LEU A 3 -5.65 -2.06 -9.47
C LEU A 3 -5.24 -2.23 -8.00
N LEU A 4 -5.98 -3.05 -7.26
CA LEU A 4 -5.73 -3.31 -5.85
C LEU A 4 -5.24 -4.75 -5.68
N ILE A 5 -3.95 -4.91 -5.37
CA ILE A 5 -3.34 -6.21 -5.16
C ILE A 5 -3.63 -6.69 -3.73
N ASP A 6 -4.45 -7.72 -3.63
CA ASP A 6 -4.82 -8.42 -2.41
C ASP A 6 -3.70 -9.39 -1.99
N ASN A 7 -3.03 -9.05 -0.89
CA ASN A 7 -2.09 -9.94 -0.21
C ASN A 7 -2.80 -10.83 0.82
N TYR A 8 -4.02 -11.28 0.53
CA TYR A 8 -4.87 -12.09 1.41
C TYR A 8 -5.24 -11.37 2.72
N ASP A 9 -5.69 -10.13 2.61
CA ASP A 9 -6.08 -9.31 3.78
C ASP A 9 -7.58 -9.21 3.98
N SER A 10 -7.99 -9.24 5.24
CA SER A 10 -9.40 -9.14 5.63
C SER A 10 -10.00 -7.75 5.39
N PHE A 11 -9.19 -6.70 5.23
CA PHE A 11 -9.63 -5.32 5.05
C PHE A 11 -9.48 -4.82 3.60
N VAL A 12 -9.06 -5.67 2.67
CA VAL A 12 -8.85 -5.31 1.26
C VAL A 12 -10.10 -4.66 0.62
N TYR A 13 -11.28 -5.19 0.91
CA TYR A 13 -12.55 -4.66 0.40
C TYR A 13 -13.01 -3.38 1.08
N ASN A 14 -12.50 -3.06 2.28
CA ASN A 14 -12.74 -1.74 2.88
C ASN A 14 -12.00 -0.65 2.08
N LEU A 15 -10.78 -0.94 1.64
CA LEU A 15 -10.01 -0.04 0.77
C LEU A 15 -10.70 0.09 -0.60
N ALA A 16 -11.03 -1.03 -1.24
CA ALA A 16 -11.69 -1.02 -2.55
C ALA A 16 -12.99 -0.21 -2.52
N ARG A 17 -13.84 -0.46 -1.51
CA ARG A 17 -15.10 0.27 -1.34
C ARG A 17 -14.90 1.77 -1.17
N TYR A 18 -13.90 2.21 -0.41
CA TYR A 18 -13.69 3.64 -0.22
C TYR A 18 -13.26 4.34 -1.52
N PHE A 19 -12.45 3.68 -2.35
CA PHE A 19 -12.13 4.19 -3.69
C PHE A 19 -13.35 4.22 -4.61
N GLU A 20 -14.20 3.19 -4.58
CA GLU A 20 -15.47 3.17 -5.33
C GLU A 20 -16.42 4.28 -4.89
N GLU A 21 -16.51 4.57 -3.59
CA GLU A 21 -17.29 5.68 -3.04
C GLU A 21 -16.77 7.06 -3.51
N LEU A 22 -15.48 7.14 -3.86
CA LEU A 22 -14.86 8.31 -4.51
C LEU A 22 -15.02 8.32 -6.05
N GLY A 23 -15.74 7.36 -6.62
CA GLY A 23 -15.99 7.25 -8.06
C GLY A 23 -14.84 6.62 -8.86
N VAL A 24 -13.89 5.96 -8.18
CA VAL A 24 -12.79 5.24 -8.84
C VAL A 24 -13.24 3.81 -9.16
N GLU A 25 -13.07 3.39 -10.40
CA GLU A 25 -13.24 1.98 -10.77
C GLU A 25 -12.08 1.16 -10.19
N VAL A 26 -12.39 0.18 -9.35
CA VAL A 26 -11.39 -0.67 -8.67
C VAL A 26 -11.50 -2.11 -9.15
N GLU A 27 -10.35 -2.72 -9.44
CA GLU A 27 -10.23 -4.17 -9.62
C GLU A 27 -9.35 -4.76 -8.52
N VAL A 28 -9.90 -5.69 -7.74
CA VAL A 28 -9.17 -6.40 -6.67
C VAL A 28 -8.64 -7.73 -7.21
N VAL A 29 -7.34 -7.97 -7.04
CA VAL A 29 -6.64 -9.14 -7.61
C VAL A 29 -5.69 -9.72 -6.59
N ARG A 30 -5.72 -11.03 -6.37
CA ARG A 30 -4.76 -11.68 -5.48
C ARG A 30 -3.33 -11.62 -6.03
N ASN A 31 -2.37 -11.53 -5.13
CA ASN A 31 -0.93 -11.43 -5.45
C ASN A 31 -0.33 -12.63 -6.19
N ASP A 32 -1.10 -13.69 -6.41
CA ASP A 32 -0.75 -14.93 -7.10
C ASP A 32 -1.68 -15.25 -8.28
N ALA A 33 -2.66 -14.38 -8.56
CA ALA A 33 -3.67 -14.60 -9.60
C ALA A 33 -3.31 -13.99 -10.96
N MET A 34 -2.31 -13.11 -11.01
CA MET A 34 -1.80 -12.51 -12.24
C MET A 34 -0.28 -12.35 -12.20
N SER A 35 0.36 -12.34 -13.36
CA SER A 35 1.78 -11.99 -13.51
C SER A 35 1.98 -10.47 -13.53
N VAL A 36 3.23 -10.03 -13.36
CA VAL A 36 3.58 -8.60 -13.46
C VAL A 36 3.29 -8.05 -14.86
N GLU A 37 3.54 -8.84 -15.90
CA GLU A 37 3.26 -8.47 -17.29
C GLU A 37 1.76 -8.32 -17.54
N GLU A 38 0.93 -9.19 -16.96
CA GLU A 38 -0.53 -9.08 -17.07
C GLU A 38 -1.04 -7.82 -16.36
N VAL A 39 -0.49 -7.50 -15.18
CA VAL A 39 -0.80 -6.25 -14.46
C VAL A 39 -0.44 -5.03 -15.30
N ILE A 40 0.76 -4.99 -15.88
CA ILE A 40 1.21 -3.88 -16.73
C ILE A 40 0.35 -3.79 -18.00
N GLY A 41 0.02 -4.94 -18.60
CA GLY A 41 -0.80 -5.02 -19.81
C GLY A 41 -2.21 -4.45 -19.64
N ARG A 42 -2.75 -4.46 -18.41
CA ARG A 42 -4.03 -3.81 -18.07
C ARG A 42 -3.96 -2.29 -18.03
N SER A 43 -2.76 -1.70 -18.10
CA SER A 43 -2.53 -0.25 -18.08
C SER A 43 -3.27 0.47 -16.92
N PRO A 44 -3.09 0.04 -15.65
CA PRO A 44 -3.77 0.67 -14.52
C PRO A 44 -3.32 2.12 -14.33
N GLU A 45 -4.24 2.98 -13.89
CA GLU A 45 -3.94 4.39 -13.59
C GLU A 45 -3.16 4.53 -12.27
N ALA A 46 -3.40 3.61 -11.33
CA ALA A 46 -2.70 3.53 -10.06
C ALA A 46 -2.76 2.09 -9.52
N ILE A 47 -1.80 1.74 -8.67
CA ILE A 47 -1.73 0.44 -7.99
C ILE A 47 -1.74 0.65 -6.48
N VAL A 48 -2.57 -0.12 -5.77
CA VAL A 48 -2.57 -0.19 -4.31
C VAL A 48 -2.20 -1.60 -3.86
N LEU A 49 -1.17 -1.74 -3.04
CA LEU A 49 -0.81 -2.99 -2.38
C LEU A 49 -1.48 -3.05 -1.02
N SER A 50 -2.37 -4.03 -0.83
CA SER A 50 -3.12 -4.18 0.41
C SER A 50 -2.22 -4.56 1.59
N PRO A 51 -2.74 -4.49 2.83
CA PRO A 51 -2.16 -5.23 3.96
C PRO A 51 -2.14 -6.73 3.65
N GLY A 52 -1.60 -7.54 4.55
CA GLY A 52 -1.61 -8.99 4.44
C GLY A 52 -0.87 -9.65 5.60
N PRO A 53 -1.02 -10.97 5.78
CA PRO A 53 -0.22 -11.73 6.72
C PRO A 53 1.23 -11.85 6.23
N CYS A 54 2.12 -12.29 7.12
CA CYS A 54 3.52 -12.59 6.81
C CYS A 54 4.36 -11.35 6.43
N GLY A 55 5.43 -11.55 5.65
CA GLY A 55 6.38 -10.52 5.23
C GLY A 55 6.51 -10.41 3.70
N PRO A 56 7.13 -9.33 3.17
CA PRO A 56 7.26 -9.05 1.74
C PRO A 56 7.78 -10.22 0.91
N ASP A 57 8.68 -11.03 1.46
CA ASP A 57 9.25 -12.19 0.77
C ASP A 57 8.21 -13.26 0.41
N ASN A 58 7.01 -13.20 1.02
CA ASN A 58 5.89 -14.09 0.77
C ASN A 58 4.69 -13.37 0.12
N ALA A 59 4.87 -12.15 -0.40
CA ALA A 59 3.79 -11.33 -0.95
C ALA A 59 3.56 -11.55 -2.46
N GLY A 60 3.77 -12.78 -2.94
CA GLY A 60 3.59 -13.14 -4.35
C GLY A 60 4.36 -12.24 -5.31
N ILE A 61 3.70 -11.73 -6.34
CA ILE A 61 4.31 -10.83 -7.34
C ILE A 61 4.71 -9.46 -6.79
N SER A 62 4.27 -9.09 -5.57
CA SER A 62 4.20 -7.67 -5.18
C SER A 62 5.56 -6.96 -5.13
N ILE A 63 6.66 -7.64 -4.73
CA ILE A 63 8.01 -7.05 -4.76
C ILE A 63 8.47 -6.79 -6.19
N GLU A 64 8.27 -7.78 -7.07
CA GLU A 64 8.67 -7.69 -8.47
C GLU A 64 7.84 -6.60 -9.18
N LEU A 65 6.53 -6.57 -8.91
CA LEU A 65 5.64 -5.54 -9.41
C LEU A 65 6.12 -4.14 -9.02
N VAL A 66 6.50 -3.91 -7.77
CA VAL A 66 7.07 -2.61 -7.34
C VAL A 66 8.30 -2.27 -8.15
N ARG A 67 9.25 -3.21 -8.30
CA ARG A 67 10.50 -2.96 -9.04
C ARG A 67 10.24 -2.57 -10.49
N GLU A 68 9.27 -3.21 -11.12
CA GLU A 68 8.90 -2.89 -12.49
C GLU A 68 8.19 -1.53 -12.54
N VAL A 69 7.10 -1.31 -11.82
CA VAL A 69 6.25 -0.13 -12.08
C VAL A 69 6.75 1.17 -11.47
N LEU A 70 7.81 1.12 -10.63
CA LEU A 70 8.33 2.30 -9.93
C LEU A 70 8.71 3.42 -10.90
N GLY A 71 8.23 4.64 -10.62
CA GLY A 71 8.46 5.82 -11.46
C GLY A 71 7.66 5.83 -12.77
N ARG A 72 6.87 4.78 -13.06
CA ARG A 72 6.03 4.65 -14.25
C ARG A 72 4.54 4.73 -13.91
N ILE A 73 4.13 4.04 -12.85
CA ILE A 73 2.72 3.98 -12.39
C ILE A 73 2.68 4.44 -10.92
N PRO A 74 1.76 5.35 -10.55
CA PRO A 74 1.53 5.70 -9.15
C PRO A 74 1.23 4.45 -8.31
N LEU A 75 1.97 4.28 -7.21
CA LEU A 75 1.86 3.09 -6.37
C LEU A 75 1.83 3.48 -4.89
N MET A 76 0.88 2.91 -4.15
CA MET A 76 0.73 3.07 -2.71
C MET A 76 0.70 1.70 -2.04
N GLY A 77 1.35 1.58 -0.88
CA GLY A 77 1.32 0.36 -0.08
C GLY A 77 0.76 0.63 1.31
N VAL A 78 -0.10 -0.27 1.80
CA VAL A 78 -0.67 -0.21 3.16
C VAL A 78 -0.15 -1.39 3.99
N CYS A 79 0.39 -1.14 5.18
CA CYS A 79 0.93 -2.17 6.07
C CYS A 79 1.97 -3.08 5.38
N LEU A 80 1.64 -4.34 5.07
CA LEU A 80 2.52 -5.23 4.28
C LEU A 80 2.84 -4.61 2.92
N GLY A 81 1.88 -3.99 2.24
CA GLY A 81 2.13 -3.27 0.99
C GLY A 81 3.17 -2.15 1.14
N HIS A 82 3.17 -1.41 2.26
CA HIS A 82 4.17 -0.38 2.53
C HIS A 82 5.57 -0.99 2.70
N GLN A 83 5.63 -2.15 3.34
CA GLN A 83 6.88 -2.89 3.54
C GLN A 83 7.40 -3.50 2.24
N VAL A 84 6.51 -4.00 1.38
CA VAL A 84 6.83 -4.46 0.03
C VAL A 84 7.37 -3.30 -0.80
N PHE A 85 6.76 -2.13 -0.72
CA PHE A 85 7.25 -0.92 -1.39
C PHE A 85 8.69 -0.59 -0.95
N GLY A 86 8.93 -0.51 0.35
CA GLY A 86 10.27 -0.28 0.90
C GLY A 86 11.27 -1.36 0.46
N GLY A 87 10.90 -2.64 0.52
CA GLY A 87 11.74 -3.76 0.10
C GLY A 87 12.05 -3.79 -1.39
N GLY A 88 11.09 -3.41 -2.24
CA GLY A 88 11.27 -3.25 -3.68
C GLY A 88 12.31 -2.17 -4.02
N HIS A 89 12.44 -1.16 -3.15
CA HIS A 89 13.45 -0.11 -3.22
C HIS A 89 14.77 -0.45 -2.48
N GLY A 90 14.96 -1.71 -2.05
CA GLY A 90 16.16 -2.14 -1.32
C GLY A 90 16.18 -1.78 0.18
N GLY A 91 15.07 -1.27 0.71
CA GLY A 91 14.90 -1.02 2.13
C GLY A 91 14.85 -2.31 2.96
N ALA A 92 15.40 -2.26 4.17
CA ALA A 92 15.37 -3.38 5.10
C ALA A 92 14.28 -3.20 6.15
N ARG A 93 13.47 -4.23 6.38
CA ARG A 93 12.64 -4.31 7.58
C ARG A 93 13.47 -4.71 8.80
N ARG A 94 13.08 -4.16 9.94
CA ARG A 94 13.57 -4.55 11.27
C ARG A 94 12.37 -4.82 12.16
N GLN A 95 12.54 -5.74 13.09
CA GLN A 95 11.52 -6.03 14.10
C GLN A 95 11.32 -4.80 14.99
N GLY A 96 10.07 -4.42 15.24
CA GLY A 96 9.74 -3.37 16.20
C GLY A 96 10.11 -3.75 17.64
N PRO A 97 10.21 -2.78 18.56
CA PRO A 97 10.60 -3.03 19.95
C PRO A 97 9.57 -3.86 20.74
N GLN A 98 8.31 -3.83 20.32
CA GLN A 98 7.21 -4.58 20.94
C GLN A 98 6.10 -4.84 19.92
N PRO A 99 5.35 -5.95 20.05
CA PRO A 99 4.17 -6.19 19.25
C PRO A 99 3.12 -5.11 19.51
N VAL A 100 2.58 -4.54 18.44
CA VAL A 100 1.44 -3.61 18.46
C VAL A 100 0.30 -4.27 17.72
N HIS A 101 -0.90 -4.28 18.30
CA HIS A 101 -2.13 -4.74 17.63
C HIS A 101 -3.34 -3.98 18.16
N GLY A 102 -4.14 -3.40 17.25
CA GLY A 102 -5.35 -2.64 17.58
C GLY A 102 -5.11 -1.41 18.46
N ARG A 103 -3.92 -0.78 18.40
CA ARG A 103 -3.61 0.40 19.22
C ARG A 103 -3.73 1.69 18.44
N VAL A 104 -4.51 2.62 18.97
CA VAL A 104 -4.56 4.00 18.49
C VAL A 104 -3.24 4.70 18.82
N THR A 105 -2.61 5.32 17.84
CA THR A 105 -1.30 5.96 17.98
C THR A 105 -1.32 7.30 17.23
N PRO A 106 -0.83 8.39 17.84
CA PRO A 106 -0.57 9.63 17.11
C PRO A 106 0.61 9.43 16.16
N ILE A 107 0.45 9.81 14.90
CA ILE A 107 1.48 9.80 13.87
C ILE A 107 1.78 11.26 13.53
N GLU A 108 3.03 11.66 13.76
CA GLU A 108 3.53 12.94 13.26
C GLU A 108 3.79 12.81 11.76
N HIS A 109 3.35 13.80 11.00
CA HIS A 109 3.60 13.91 9.56
C HIS A 109 4.01 15.34 9.22
N ASP A 110 4.73 15.50 8.11
CA ASP A 110 4.88 16.79 7.45
C ASP A 110 3.67 17.06 6.54
N GLU A 111 3.35 18.32 6.29
CA GLU A 111 2.26 18.71 5.37
C GLU A 111 2.64 18.51 3.89
N GLY A 112 3.81 17.95 3.59
CA GLY A 112 4.46 18.00 2.28
C GLY A 112 5.27 19.28 2.06
N GLY A 113 6.28 19.22 1.19
CA GLY A 113 7.07 20.40 0.79
C GLY A 113 6.26 21.31 -0.15
N ALA A 114 6.60 22.61 -0.17
CA ALA A 114 5.89 23.68 -0.89
C ALA A 114 5.72 23.50 -2.42
N GLU A 115 6.22 22.41 -3.02
CA GLU A 115 6.18 22.16 -4.46
C GLU A 115 5.18 21.08 -4.89
N THR A 116 4.61 20.30 -3.97
CA THR A 116 3.49 19.38 -4.25
C THR A 116 2.56 19.29 -3.04
N ASP A 117 1.24 19.30 -3.25
CA ASP A 117 0.26 18.89 -2.24
C ASP A 117 0.55 17.42 -1.85
N GLY A 118 1.35 17.22 -0.80
CA GLY A 118 1.77 15.92 -0.33
C GLY A 118 0.58 15.06 0.12
N LEU A 119 0.79 13.75 0.32
CA LEU A 119 -0.27 12.84 0.75
C LEU A 119 -1.01 13.30 2.02
N PHE A 120 -0.30 14.01 2.90
CA PHE A 120 -0.84 14.52 4.17
C PHE A 120 -1.14 16.02 4.16
N ALA A 121 -1.08 16.68 3.00
CA ALA A 121 -1.38 18.11 2.88
C ALA A 121 -2.81 18.40 3.39
N GLY A 122 -2.94 19.43 4.23
CA GLY A 122 -4.22 19.82 4.83
C GLY A 122 -4.71 18.93 5.98
N LEU A 123 -3.96 17.89 6.39
CA LEU A 123 -4.29 17.08 7.56
C LEU A 123 -3.59 17.62 8.82
N THR A 124 -4.34 17.77 9.91
CA THR A 124 -3.79 18.22 11.20
C THR A 124 -2.79 17.21 11.75
N THR A 125 -1.62 17.67 12.16
CA THR A 125 -0.62 16.86 12.86
C THR A 125 -0.79 16.97 14.40
N PRO A 126 -0.78 15.86 15.16
CA PRO A 126 -0.62 14.47 14.69
C PRO A 126 -1.92 13.87 14.12
N LEU A 127 -1.79 13.00 13.11
CA LEU A 127 -2.87 12.14 12.65
C LEU A 127 -3.09 10.97 13.61
N VAL A 128 -4.33 10.73 14.02
CA VAL A 128 -4.68 9.62 14.91
C VAL A 128 -5.05 8.39 14.07
N ALA A 129 -4.24 7.34 14.13
CA ALA A 129 -4.47 6.11 13.36
C ALA A 129 -4.34 4.83 14.22
N THR A 130 -5.03 3.77 13.80
CA THR A 130 -4.94 2.45 14.44
C THR A 130 -3.80 1.63 13.84
N ARG A 131 -2.92 1.10 14.70
CA ARG A 131 -1.79 0.25 14.31
C ARG A 131 -2.07 -1.21 14.61
N TYR A 132 -1.82 -2.08 13.64
CA TYR A 132 -2.16 -3.50 13.70
C TYR A 132 -0.98 -4.45 13.84
N HIS A 133 0.17 -4.23 13.17
CA HIS A 133 1.40 -5.02 13.32
C HIS A 133 2.64 -4.24 12.80
N SER A 134 3.75 -4.25 13.55
CA SER A 134 5.11 -3.87 13.10
C SER A 134 6.19 -4.41 14.04
#